data_AF-A0A7H4M9N6-F1
#
_entry.id   AF-A0A7H4M9N6-F1
#
_cell.length_a   1.000
_cell.length_b   1.000
_cell.length_c   1.000
_cell.angle_alpha   90.00
_cell.angle_beta   90.00
_cell.angle_gamma   90.00
#
_symmetry.space_group_name_H-M   'P 1'
#
loop_
_entity.id
_entity.type
_entity.pdbx_description
1 polymer ?
#
loop_
_entity_poly.entity_id
_entity_poly.type
_entity_poly.pdbx_seq_one_letter_code
_entity_poly.pdbx_strand_id
1 'polypeptide(L)'
;MATKAHNLGHEVLIHLPMAPLSKQPLEKDTLRPEMSSEEIERIIREAYGKVPYAVGLNNHMGSAMTSNLFGMQKVMQAPGALQSLFSR
;
A
#
# COMPACT_ATOMS: atom_id res chain seq x y z
N MET A 1 11.33 -4.24 -13.39
CA MET A 1 11.83 -5.04 -12.26
C MET A 1 10.84 -6.15 -11.88
N ALA A 2 9.57 -5.83 -11.66
CA ALA A 2 8.53 -6.81 -11.31
C ALA A 2 8.47 -8.05 -12.23
N THR A 3 8.41 -7.87 -13.55
CA THR A 3 8.43 -9.00 -14.53
C THR A 3 9.65 -9.89 -14.39
N LYS A 4 10.84 -9.30 -14.14
CA LYS A 4 12.07 -10.08 -13.96
C LYS A 4 12.03 -10.89 -12.66
N ALA A 5 11.55 -10.31 -11.57
CA ALA A 5 11.38 -11.01 -10.29
C ALA A 5 10.40 -12.18 -10.42
N HIS A 6 9.25 -11.93 -11.06
CA HIS A 6 8.26 -12.97 -11.34
C HIS A 6 8.82 -14.11 -12.19
N ASN A 7 9.54 -13.80 -13.28
CA ASN A 7 10.15 -14.83 -14.14
C ASN A 7 11.21 -15.67 -13.43
N LEU A 8 11.76 -15.18 -12.32
CA LEU A 8 12.68 -15.93 -11.45
C LEU A 8 11.97 -16.71 -10.34
N GLY A 9 10.62 -16.71 -10.34
CA GLY A 9 9.81 -17.40 -9.33
C GLY A 9 9.64 -16.64 -8.02
N HIS A 10 9.99 -15.34 -7.97
CA HIS A 10 9.81 -14.53 -6.78
C HIS A 10 8.44 -13.86 -6.73
N GLU A 11 7.87 -13.77 -5.53
CA GLU A 11 6.70 -12.94 -5.28
C GLU A 11 7.01 -11.46 -5.46
N VAL A 12 6.03 -10.73 -5.97
CA VAL A 12 6.13 -9.28 -6.18
C VAL A 12 5.16 -8.60 -5.21
N LEU A 13 5.70 -7.75 -4.34
CA LEU A 13 4.92 -6.89 -3.46
C LEU A 13 5.09 -5.43 -3.90
N ILE A 14 4.01 -4.69 -3.87
CA ILE A 14 3.99 -3.24 -4.09
C ILE A 14 4.40 -2.58 -2.79
N HIS A 15 5.43 -1.76 -2.84
CA HIS A 15 5.88 -0.99 -1.70
C HIS A 15 5.11 0.34 -1.66
N LEU A 16 4.01 0.38 -0.91
CA LEU A 16 3.05 1.48 -0.94
C LEU A 16 3.32 2.51 0.17
N PRO A 17 3.52 3.80 -0.15
CA PRO A 17 3.76 4.84 0.84
C PRO A 17 2.58 5.05 1.78
N MET A 18 2.87 5.07 3.07
CA MET A 18 1.90 5.33 4.13
C MET A 18 2.41 6.39 5.10
N ALA A 19 1.49 7.21 5.62
CA ALA A 19 1.82 8.33 6.47
C ALA A 19 2.60 7.92 7.74
N PRO A 20 3.79 8.49 7.97
CA PRO A 20 4.53 8.33 9.22
C PRO A 20 4.03 9.33 10.28
N LEU A 21 4.36 9.07 11.55
CA LEU A 21 4.19 10.04 12.65
C LEU A 21 5.19 11.21 12.57
N SER A 22 6.35 10.99 11.95
CA SER A 22 7.38 12.01 11.78
C SER A 22 7.00 13.03 10.68
N LYS A 23 7.47 14.27 10.82
CA LYS A 23 7.32 15.30 9.79
C LYS A 23 8.41 15.13 8.74
N GLN A 24 8.11 14.40 7.67
CA GLN A 24 8.96 14.26 6.50
C GLN A 24 8.15 14.52 5.22
N PRO A 25 8.82 14.92 4.12
CA PRO A 25 8.14 15.06 2.83
C PRO A 25 7.43 13.76 2.45
N LEU A 26 6.16 13.87 2.06
CA LEU A 26 5.36 12.72 1.65
C LEU A 26 5.41 12.57 0.13
N GLU A 27 5.53 11.33 -0.33
CA GLU A 27 5.40 10.99 -1.73
C GLU A 27 3.97 11.23 -2.22
N LYS A 28 3.81 11.40 -3.53
CA LYS A 28 2.48 11.41 -4.14
C LYS A 28 1.78 10.08 -3.85
N ASP A 29 0.48 10.15 -3.55
CA ASP A 29 -0.35 8.99 -3.23
C ASP A 29 0.03 8.26 -1.92
N THR A 30 0.74 8.94 -1.00
CA THR A 30 0.93 8.45 0.38
C THR A 30 -0.43 8.29 1.06
N LEU A 31 -0.78 7.09 1.51
CA LEU A 31 -2.02 6.84 2.24
C LEU A 31 -1.99 7.52 3.61
N ARG A 32 -3.07 8.25 3.94
CA ARG A 32 -3.21 8.98 5.20
C ARG A 32 -4.51 8.60 5.92
N PRO A 33 -4.54 8.57 7.27
CA PRO A 33 -5.72 8.15 8.02
C PRO A 33 -7.01 8.91 7.70
N GLU A 34 -6.89 10.21 7.40
CA GLU A 34 -7.99 11.13 7.11
C GLU A 34 -8.59 10.98 5.71
N MET A 35 -7.98 10.17 4.83
CA MET A 35 -8.52 9.91 3.50
C MET A 35 -9.87 9.16 3.58
N SER A 36 -10.72 9.41 2.58
CA SER A 36 -11.94 8.62 2.39
C SER A 36 -11.60 7.22 1.86
N SER A 37 -12.53 6.29 1.98
CA SER A 37 -12.35 4.93 1.47
C SER A 37 -12.14 4.92 -0.04
N GLU A 38 -12.86 5.78 -0.76
CA GLU A 38 -12.79 5.88 -2.23
C GLU A 38 -11.40 6.34 -2.69
N GLU A 39 -10.78 7.28 -1.96
CA GLU A 39 -9.44 7.75 -2.28
C GLU A 39 -8.38 6.68 -1.99
N ILE A 40 -8.51 5.96 -0.88
CA ILE A 40 -7.65 4.83 -0.54
C ILE A 40 -7.75 3.73 -1.62
N GLU A 41 -8.97 3.38 -2.04
CA GLU A 41 -9.21 2.39 -3.09
C GLU A 41 -8.66 2.82 -4.44
N ARG A 42 -8.82 4.09 -4.82
CA ARG A 42 -8.27 4.65 -6.06
C ARG A 42 -6.75 4.48 -6.08
N ILE A 43 -6.06 4.88 -5.01
CA ILE A 43 -4.61 4.78 -4.88
C ILE A 43 -4.14 3.32 -4.97
N ILE A 44 -4.78 2.42 -4.24
CA ILE A 44 -4.42 0.99 -4.25
C ILE A 44 -4.61 0.39 -5.65
N ARG A 45 -5.73 0.68 -6.30
CA ARG A 45 -6.02 0.21 -7.67
C ARG A 45 -4.99 0.72 -8.67
N GLU A 46 -4.63 2.00 -8.60
CA GLU A 46 -3.59 2.57 -9.45
C GLU A 46 -2.22 1.95 -9.19
N ALA A 47 -1.90 1.63 -7.94
CA ALA A 47 -0.65 0.98 -7.59
C ALA A 47 -0.55 -0.44 -8.21
N TYR A 48 -1.62 -1.24 -8.11
CA TYR A 48 -1.71 -2.54 -8.78
C TYR A 48 -1.62 -2.44 -10.31
N GLY A 49 -2.22 -1.40 -10.90
CA GLY A 49 -2.11 -1.14 -12.33
C GLY A 49 -0.68 -0.82 -12.81
N LYS A 50 0.17 -0.29 -11.92
CA LYS A 50 1.57 0.08 -12.23
C LYS A 50 2.57 -1.07 -12.03
N VAL A 51 2.23 -2.08 -11.23
CA VAL A 51 3.14 -3.16 -10.83
C VAL A 51 2.58 -4.52 -11.27
N PRO A 52 2.98 -5.04 -12.44
CA PRO A 52 2.48 -6.33 -12.92
C PRO A 52 2.95 -7.47 -12.01
N TYR A 53 2.13 -8.53 -11.94
CA TYR A 53 2.37 -9.73 -11.12
C TYR A 53 2.40 -9.49 -9.60
N ALA A 54 2.04 -8.30 -9.14
CA ALA A 54 1.93 -8.02 -7.72
C ALA A 54 0.90 -8.96 -7.08
N VAL A 55 1.35 -9.74 -6.11
CA VAL A 55 0.47 -10.56 -5.26
C VAL A 55 0.05 -9.78 -4.02
N GLY A 56 0.64 -8.61 -3.79
CA GLY A 56 0.39 -7.90 -2.56
C GLY A 56 0.96 -6.50 -2.33
N LEU A 57 0.73 -5.97 -1.12
CA LEU A 57 1.14 -4.64 -0.65
C LEU A 57 2.02 -4.72 0.60
N ASN A 58 3.18 -4.09 0.59
CA ASN A 58 3.99 -3.83 1.78
C ASN A 58 3.95 -2.32 2.09
N ASN A 59 3.84 -1.92 3.35
CA ASN A 59 3.85 -0.51 3.72
C ASN A 59 5.28 0.05 3.72
N HIS A 60 5.47 1.20 3.05
CA HIS A 60 6.63 2.05 3.27
C HIS A 60 6.32 3.03 4.40
N MET A 61 7.10 2.98 5.48
CA MET A 61 6.84 3.79 6.69
C MET A 61 5.48 3.44 7.30
N GLY A 62 4.57 4.42 7.41
CA GLY A 62 3.19 4.17 7.80
C GLY A 62 2.87 4.23 9.28
N SER A 63 3.77 4.64 10.17
CA SER A 63 3.49 4.62 11.62
C SER A 63 2.23 5.40 12.03
N ALA A 64 1.83 6.47 11.32
CA ALA A 64 0.56 7.13 11.58
C ALA A 64 -0.63 6.38 10.97
N MET A 65 -0.45 5.83 9.76
CA MET A 65 -1.48 5.05 9.07
C MET A 65 -1.80 3.74 9.79
N THR A 66 -0.79 2.93 10.08
CA THR A 66 -0.93 1.61 10.70
C THR A 66 -1.38 1.68 12.15
N SER A 67 -1.08 2.78 12.85
CA SER A 67 -1.59 3.03 14.21
C SER A 67 -3.04 3.52 14.24
N ASN A 68 -3.64 3.86 13.09
CA ASN A 68 -5.03 4.30 13.01
C ASN A 68 -5.94 3.13 12.60
N LEU A 69 -6.72 2.62 13.54
CA LEU A 69 -7.62 1.50 13.31
C LEU A 69 -8.60 1.76 12.15
N PHE A 70 -9.26 2.91 12.13
CA PHE A 70 -10.23 3.24 11.08
C PHE A 70 -9.56 3.43 9.72
N GLY A 71 -8.38 4.04 9.68
CA GLY A 71 -7.56 4.13 8.47
C GLY A 71 -7.21 2.75 7.92
N MET A 72 -6.70 1.86 8.77
CA MET A 72 -6.35 0.49 8.36
C MET A 72 -7.56 -0.36 7.99
N GLN A 73 -8.72 -0.17 8.62
CA GLN A 73 -9.95 -0.84 8.22
C GLN A 73 -10.32 -0.50 6.78
N LYS A 74 -10.25 0.79 6.39
CA LYS A 74 -10.49 1.20 5.00
C LYS A 74 -9.49 0.57 4.05
N VAL A 75 -8.20 0.53 4.42
CA VAL A 75 -7.16 -0.12 3.62
C VAL A 75 -7.46 -1.60 3.46
N MET A 76 -7.73 -2.33 4.53
CA MET A 76 -7.98 -3.77 4.48
C MET A 76 -9.26 -4.11 3.70
N GLN A 77 -10.26 -3.22 3.71
CA GLN A 77 -11.49 -3.37 2.94
C GLN A 77 -11.33 -3.03 1.45
N ALA A 78 -10.26 -2.32 1.08
CA ALA A 78 -10.01 -1.97 -0.30
C ALA A 78 -9.73 -3.23 -1.15
N PRO A 79 -10.30 -3.34 -2.37
CA PRO A 79 -10.06 -4.47 -3.25
C PRO A 79 -8.57 -4.68 -3.53
N GLY A 80 -8.08 -5.90 -3.29
CA GLY A 80 -6.67 -6.28 -3.47
C GLY A 80 -5.79 -6.11 -2.22
N ALA A 81 -6.20 -5.32 -1.22
CA ALA A 81 -5.40 -5.08 -0.03
C ALA A 81 -5.42 -6.23 1.00
N LEU A 82 -6.51 -7.01 1.04
CA LEU A 82 -6.73 -8.07 2.03
C LEU A 82 -5.75 -9.26 1.89
N GLN A 83 -5.02 -9.38 0.78
CA GLN A 83 -4.19 -10.57 0.52
C GLN A 83 -2.75 -10.51 1.06
N SER A 84 -2.28 -9.42 1.69
CA SER A 84 -0.80 -9.26 1.71
C SER A 84 -0.16 -8.11 2.50
N LEU A 85 -0.81 -7.51 3.50
CA LEU A 85 -0.14 -6.48 4.30
C LEU A 85 0.97 -7.08 5.18
N PHE A 86 2.20 -7.06 4.68
CA PHE A 86 3.39 -7.48 5.42
C PHE A 86 4.09 -6.24 5.99
N SER A 87 3.86 -5.92 7.27
CA SER A 87 4.75 -5.03 8.00
C SER A 87 6.08 -5.75 8.21
N ARG A 88 7.20 -5.07 7.94
CA ARG A 88 8.48 -5.46 8.55
C ARG A 88 8.43 -5.30 10.06
#